data_AF-A0A538AI53-F1
#
_entry.id   AF-A0A538AI53-F1
#
_cell.length_a   1.000
_cell.length_b   1.000
_cell.length_c   1.000
_cell.angle_alpha   90.00
_cell.angle_beta   90.00
_cell.angle_gamma   90.00
#
_symmetry.space_group_name_H-M   'P 1'
#
loop_
_entity.id
_entity.type
_entity.pdbx_description
1 polymer ?
#
loop_
_entity_poly.entity_id
_entity_poly.type
_entity_poly.pdbx_seq_one_letter_code
_entity_poly.pdbx_strand_id
1 'polypeptide(L)'
;MGFLRILAVVLCVSTLAVAAAGCGSSGGSSKTGAKPDAWAAEVCGALRDWAQGLKSSSTSLNAQLATATSIEAAKAKFIAFLDTAAKTADVMVARVRKEGPPAVDKGEALQSDLEAALGRFGTSFRHASTKARKLPTNNRQAFSSGVTSLGKDVVTELAATGDVFTKLGERFKDKDLSNATKNQPACQRVSG
;
A
#
# COMPACT_ATOMS: atom_id res chain seq x y z
N MET A 1 26.61 -5.64 -30.89
CA MET A 1 27.86 -6.43 -30.82
C MET A 1 28.98 -5.58 -30.24
N GLY A 2 29.62 -6.05 -29.15
CA GLY A 2 30.88 -5.54 -28.59
C GLY A 2 30.76 -4.17 -27.88
N PHE A 3 31.22 -3.96 -26.65
CA PHE A 3 32.43 -4.51 -26.04
C PHE A 3 32.28 -4.67 -24.53
N LEU A 4 32.57 -5.90 -24.10
CA LEU A 4 32.87 -6.30 -22.74
C LEU A 4 34.18 -5.62 -22.30
N ARG A 5 34.16 -4.87 -21.20
CA ARG A 5 35.36 -4.59 -20.39
C ARG A 5 35.00 -4.75 -18.92
N ILE A 6 34.98 -6.01 -18.50
CA ILE A 6 35.22 -6.41 -17.12
C ILE A 6 36.72 -6.20 -16.86
N LEU A 7 37.06 -5.42 -15.83
CA LEU A 7 38.24 -5.59 -14.98
C LEU A 7 38.27 -4.46 -13.96
N ALA A 8 38.00 -4.79 -12.70
CA ALA A 8 38.75 -4.33 -11.52
C ALA A 8 38.01 -4.77 -10.26
N VAL A 9 38.35 -5.98 -9.79
CA VAL A 9 38.19 -6.36 -8.40
C VAL A 9 39.34 -5.72 -7.64
N VAL A 10 39.05 -4.87 -6.64
CA VAL A 10 39.90 -4.70 -5.45
C VAL A 10 39.00 -4.57 -4.23
N LEU A 11 39.09 -5.58 -3.37
CA LEU A 11 38.61 -5.58 -1.98
C LEU A 11 39.40 -4.57 -1.13
N CYS A 12 38.73 -3.84 -0.23
CA CYS A 12 39.00 -3.83 1.22
C CYS A 12 38.46 -2.58 1.95
N VAL A 13 37.62 -2.84 2.96
CA VAL A 13 37.60 -2.26 4.32
C VAL A 13 37.36 -0.74 4.47
N SER A 14 36.22 -0.36 5.05
CA SER A 14 36.11 0.39 6.33
C SER A 14 34.72 1.00 6.48
N THR A 15 34.07 0.68 7.60
CA THR A 15 32.90 1.37 8.15
C THR A 15 33.19 2.86 8.34
N LEU A 16 32.36 3.75 7.80
CA LEU A 16 32.24 5.13 8.29
C LEU A 16 30.76 5.54 8.25
N ALA A 17 30.17 5.63 9.44
CA ALA A 17 28.92 6.30 9.67
C ALA A 17 29.07 7.78 9.28
N VAL A 18 28.34 8.22 8.26
CA VAL A 18 28.24 9.65 7.93
C VAL A 18 26.95 10.17 8.55
N ALA A 19 27.11 10.74 9.74
CA ALA A 19 26.17 11.69 10.29
C ALA A 19 26.15 12.93 9.38
N ALA A 20 25.08 13.10 8.61
CA ALA A 20 24.82 14.33 7.89
C ALA A 20 24.19 15.35 8.85
N ALA A 21 25.04 16.13 9.51
CA ALA A 21 24.66 17.41 10.10
C ALA A 21 24.35 18.40 8.97
N GLY A 22 23.06 18.62 8.71
CA GLY A 22 22.56 19.68 7.84
C GLY A 22 22.16 20.89 8.68
N CYS A 23 22.92 21.97 8.54
CA CYS A 23 22.73 23.28 9.16
C CYS A 23 21.49 24.01 8.60
N GLY A 24 20.69 24.65 9.45
CA GLY A 24 19.71 25.66 9.02
C GLY A 24 18.47 25.89 9.90
N SER A 25 18.60 26.82 10.86
CA SER A 25 17.55 27.65 11.49
C SER A 25 16.65 27.07 12.62
N SER A 26 16.90 27.63 13.81
CA SER A 26 15.94 28.00 14.88
C SER A 26 15.06 26.92 15.54
N GLY A 27 15.52 26.51 16.74
CA GLY A 27 14.66 26.44 17.94
C GLY A 27 13.49 25.47 17.92
N GLY A 28 13.75 24.20 18.23
CA GLY A 28 12.72 23.24 18.64
C GLY A 28 13.39 21.91 18.95
N SER A 29 13.09 21.32 20.10
CA SER A 29 13.58 19.98 20.49
C SER A 29 13.43 19.02 19.31
N SER A 30 14.55 18.58 18.74
CA SER A 30 14.56 17.70 17.57
C SER A 30 13.89 16.38 17.91
N LYS A 31 12.62 16.23 17.51
CA LYS A 31 11.91 14.97 17.59
C LYS A 31 12.62 13.94 16.70
N THR A 32 12.79 12.73 17.20
CA THR A 32 13.42 11.63 16.45
C THR A 32 12.43 11.04 15.45
N GLY A 33 12.84 10.82 14.20
CA GLY A 33 12.00 10.22 13.16
C GLY A 33 12.26 10.81 11.78
N ALA A 34 11.50 10.35 10.78
CA ALA A 34 11.52 10.90 9.43
C ALA A 34 10.97 12.34 9.43
N LYS A 35 11.54 13.21 8.59
CA LYS A 35 10.98 14.57 8.43
C LYS A 35 9.54 14.46 7.92
N PRO A 36 8.58 15.25 8.43
CA PRO A 36 7.16 15.12 8.04
C PRO A 36 6.93 15.12 6.53
N ASP A 37 7.63 15.96 5.77
CA ASP A 37 7.53 16.00 4.31
C ASP A 37 8.02 14.72 3.61
N ALA A 38 9.13 14.15 4.10
CA ALA A 38 9.68 12.90 3.57
C ALA A 38 8.77 11.72 3.89
N TRP A 39 8.28 11.67 5.14
CA TRP A 39 7.32 10.67 5.58
C TRP A 39 6.03 10.72 4.76
N ALA A 40 5.47 11.92 4.56
CA ALA A 40 4.26 12.11 3.77
C ALA A 40 4.47 11.72 2.30
N ALA A 41 5.64 12.04 1.73
CA ALA A 41 6.01 11.61 0.37
C ALA A 41 5.99 10.09 0.24
N GLU A 42 6.59 9.39 1.21
CA GLU A 42 6.73 7.94 1.16
C GLU A 42 5.39 7.24 1.39
N VAL A 43 4.62 7.67 2.39
CA VAL A 43 3.29 7.10 2.69
C VAL A 43 2.32 7.32 1.53
N CYS A 44 2.21 8.55 1.04
CA CYS A 44 1.29 8.84 -0.06
C CYS A 44 1.75 8.24 -1.39
N GLY A 45 3.07 8.15 -1.62
CA GLY A 45 3.63 7.42 -2.76
C GLY A 45 3.25 5.94 -2.72
N ALA A 46 3.40 5.28 -1.56
CA ALA A 46 3.05 3.88 -1.38
C ALA A 46 1.56 3.63 -1.61
N LEU A 47 0.70 4.49 -1.03
CA LEU A 47 -0.76 4.43 -1.21
C LEU A 47 -1.17 4.62 -2.67
N ARG A 48 -0.61 5.62 -3.35
CA ARG A 48 -0.86 5.88 -4.77
C ARG A 48 -0.47 4.69 -5.63
N ASP A 49 0.75 4.17 -5.43
CA ASP A 49 1.27 3.06 -6.23
C ASP A 49 0.44 1.79 -6.02
N TRP A 50 0.00 1.54 -4.77
CA TRP A 50 -0.94 0.47 -4.48
C TRP A 50 -2.29 0.66 -5.19
N ALA A 51 -2.90 1.86 -5.11
CA ALA A 51 -4.17 2.15 -5.76
C ALA A 51 -4.08 2.00 -7.29
N GLN A 52 -3.00 2.48 -7.89
CA GLN A 52 -2.73 2.32 -9.32
C GLN A 52 -2.51 0.85 -9.69
N GLY A 53 -1.75 0.11 -8.88
CA GLY A 53 -1.53 -1.33 -9.06
C GLY A 53 -2.84 -2.13 -8.98
N LEU A 54 -3.73 -1.78 -8.05
CA LEU A 54 -5.05 -2.39 -7.92
C LEU A 54 -5.93 -2.08 -9.13
N LYS A 55 -5.95 -0.84 -9.60
CA LYS A 55 -6.68 -0.43 -10.83
C LYS A 55 -6.17 -1.19 -12.05
N SER A 56 -4.86 -1.27 -12.23
CA SER A 56 -4.22 -2.03 -13.32
C SER A 56 -4.58 -3.52 -13.25
N SER A 57 -4.51 -4.11 -12.05
CA SER A 57 -4.88 -5.51 -11.82
C SER A 57 -6.36 -5.76 -12.11
N SER A 58 -7.24 -4.81 -11.79
CA SER A 58 -8.67 -4.90 -12.10
C SER A 58 -8.93 -4.82 -13.61
N THR A 59 -8.25 -3.93 -14.33
CA THR A 59 -8.32 -3.87 -15.80
C THR A 59 -7.83 -5.17 -16.44
N SER A 60 -6.73 -5.72 -15.93
CA SER A 60 -6.18 -7.00 -16.39
C SER A 60 -7.14 -8.16 -16.11
N LEU A 61 -7.77 -8.18 -14.94
CA LEU A 61 -8.82 -9.16 -14.62
C LEU A 61 -9.97 -9.07 -15.63
N ASN A 62 -10.48 -7.88 -15.93
CA ASN A 62 -11.57 -7.70 -16.90
C ASN A 62 -11.20 -8.26 -18.29
N ALA A 63 -9.98 -7.98 -18.76
CA ALA A 63 -9.49 -8.53 -20.02
C ALA A 63 -9.34 -10.07 -19.99
N GLN A 64 -8.88 -10.62 -18.87
CA GLN A 64 -8.74 -12.06 -18.68
C GLN A 64 -10.10 -12.78 -18.55
N LEU A 65 -11.11 -12.14 -17.95
CA LEU A 65 -12.47 -12.67 -17.86
C LEU A 65 -13.16 -12.68 -19.22
N ALA A 66 -12.92 -11.69 -20.08
CA ALA A 66 -13.46 -11.64 -21.44
C ALA A 66 -12.98 -12.81 -22.33
N THR A 67 -11.85 -13.42 -21.99
CA THR A 67 -11.27 -14.57 -22.72
C THR A 67 -11.44 -15.90 -21.98
N ALA A 68 -12.11 -15.91 -20.83
CA ALA A 68 -12.32 -17.13 -20.06
C ALA A 68 -13.34 -18.06 -20.75
N THR A 69 -12.96 -19.32 -20.96
CA THR A 69 -13.77 -20.32 -21.67
C THR A 69 -14.64 -21.17 -20.74
N SER A 70 -14.45 -21.07 -19.42
CA SER A 70 -15.22 -21.81 -18.42
C SER A 70 -15.37 -21.03 -17.10
N ILE A 71 -16.30 -21.47 -16.25
CA ILE A 71 -16.50 -20.88 -14.91
C ILE A 71 -15.29 -21.16 -14.02
N GLU A 72 -14.66 -22.32 -14.15
CA GLU A 72 -13.42 -22.69 -13.48
C GLU A 72 -12.27 -21.74 -13.85
N ALA A 73 -12.13 -21.44 -15.15
CA ALA A 73 -11.13 -20.49 -15.62
C ALA A 73 -11.40 -19.08 -15.06
N ALA A 74 -12.64 -18.61 -15.15
CA ALA A 74 -13.04 -17.31 -14.58
C ALA A 74 -12.77 -17.23 -13.07
N LYS A 75 -13.12 -18.27 -12.32
CA LYS A 75 -12.84 -18.39 -10.88
C LYS A 75 -11.34 -18.32 -10.58
N ALA A 76 -10.52 -19.05 -11.33
CA ALA A 76 -9.06 -19.04 -11.15
C ALA A 76 -8.48 -17.65 -11.39
N LYS A 77 -8.94 -16.94 -12.44
CA LYS A 77 -8.52 -15.55 -12.71
C LYS A 77 -8.93 -14.60 -11.60
N PHE A 78 -10.16 -14.72 -11.09
CA PHE A 78 -10.64 -13.90 -9.99
C PHE A 78 -9.85 -14.12 -8.69
N ILE A 79 -9.56 -15.38 -8.33
CA ILE A 79 -8.72 -15.72 -7.18
C ILE A 79 -7.31 -15.12 -7.34
N ALA A 80 -6.70 -15.26 -8.52
CA ALA A 80 -5.37 -14.71 -8.78
C ALA A 80 -5.33 -13.17 -8.63
N PHE A 81 -6.39 -12.48 -9.06
CA PHE A 81 -6.54 -11.04 -8.84
C PHE A 81 -6.58 -10.70 -7.34
N LEU A 82 -7.41 -11.40 -6.55
CA LEU A 82 -7.53 -11.17 -5.10
C LEU A 82 -6.20 -11.45 -4.37
N ASP A 83 -5.52 -12.55 -4.71
CA ASP A 83 -4.20 -12.87 -4.15
C ASP A 83 -3.15 -11.82 -4.51
N THR A 84 -3.21 -11.27 -5.72
CA THR A 84 -2.31 -10.19 -6.17
C THR A 84 -2.59 -8.90 -5.41
N ALA A 85 -3.86 -8.52 -5.25
CA ALA A 85 -4.27 -7.35 -4.49
C ALA A 85 -3.86 -7.44 -3.00
N ALA A 86 -3.92 -8.63 -2.41
CA ALA A 86 -3.40 -8.87 -1.07
C ALA A 86 -1.89 -8.63 -0.99
N LYS A 87 -1.11 -9.22 -1.92
CA LYS A 87 0.36 -9.07 -1.95
C LYS A 87 0.79 -7.63 -2.16
N THR A 88 0.13 -6.88 -3.04
CA THR A 88 0.47 -5.47 -3.27
C THR A 88 0.15 -4.60 -2.06
N ALA A 89 -0.90 -4.93 -1.28
CA ALA A 89 -1.16 -4.29 0.00
C ALA A 89 -0.05 -4.58 1.01
N ASP A 90 0.46 -5.83 1.08
CA ASP A 90 1.57 -6.17 1.97
C ASP A 90 2.86 -5.42 1.59
N VAL A 91 3.14 -5.24 0.29
CA VAL A 91 4.27 -4.42 -0.20
C VAL A 91 4.12 -2.95 0.21
N MET A 92 2.92 -2.39 0.09
CA MET A 92 2.62 -1.03 0.53
C MET A 92 2.88 -0.86 2.03
N VAL A 93 2.40 -1.79 2.86
CA VAL A 93 2.64 -1.77 4.32
C VAL A 93 4.14 -1.87 4.62
N ALA A 94 4.87 -2.75 3.94
CA ALA A 94 6.31 -2.89 4.14
C ALA A 94 7.08 -1.61 3.75
N ARG A 95 6.66 -0.92 2.69
CA ARG A 95 7.23 0.36 2.26
C ARG A 95 6.99 1.46 3.31
N VAL A 96 5.77 1.58 3.81
CA VAL A 96 5.41 2.50 4.90
C VAL A 96 6.18 2.20 6.19
N ARG A 97 6.32 0.92 6.56
CA ARG A 97 7.11 0.49 7.72
C ARG A 97 8.57 0.88 7.60
N LYS A 98 9.16 0.73 6.41
CA LYS A 98 10.58 1.01 6.18
C LYS A 98 10.93 2.48 6.41
N GLU A 99 10.01 3.40 6.14
CA GLU A 99 10.20 4.84 6.41
C GLU A 99 10.33 5.11 7.92
N GLY A 100 9.64 4.33 8.74
CA GLY A 100 9.56 4.55 10.18
C GLY A 100 8.67 5.75 10.54
N PRO A 101 8.62 6.11 11.83
CA PRO A 101 7.71 7.13 12.31
C PRO A 101 8.10 8.55 11.87
N PRO A 102 7.13 9.45 11.66
CA PRO A 102 7.42 10.86 11.43
C PRO A 102 7.90 11.52 12.72
N ALA A 103 8.77 12.52 12.59
CA ALA A 103 9.32 13.34 13.69
C ALA A 103 8.29 14.34 14.24
N VAL A 104 7.16 13.84 14.73
CA VAL A 104 6.05 14.61 15.31
C VAL A 104 5.62 14.02 16.64
N ASP A 105 4.77 14.74 17.38
CA ASP A 105 4.25 14.21 18.63
C ASP A 105 3.48 12.91 18.41
N LYS A 106 3.83 11.87 19.17
CA LYS A 106 3.26 10.51 19.05
C LYS A 106 3.50 9.85 17.68
N GLY A 107 4.57 10.22 16.97
CA GLY A 107 4.92 9.65 15.67
C GLY A 107 4.99 8.11 15.64
N GLU A 108 5.52 7.48 16.69
CA GLU A 108 5.56 6.00 16.79
C GLU A 108 4.17 5.37 16.85
N ALA A 109 3.27 5.96 17.65
CA ALA A 109 1.90 5.48 17.76
C ALA A 109 1.13 5.69 16.44
N LEU A 110 1.33 6.84 15.79
CA LEU A 110 0.78 7.11 14.46
C LEU A 110 1.26 6.06 13.44
N GLN A 111 2.56 5.78 13.41
CA GLN A 111 3.15 4.81 12.49
C GLN A 111 2.57 3.41 12.70
N SER A 112 2.51 2.96 13.95
CA SER A 112 1.97 1.64 14.29
C SER A 112 0.49 1.52 13.91
N ASP A 113 -0.32 2.52 14.25
CA ASP A 113 -1.75 2.53 13.94
C ASP A 113 -2.00 2.62 12.43
N LEU A 114 -1.17 3.36 11.70
CA LEU A 114 -1.21 3.47 10.24
C LEU A 114 -0.91 2.12 9.59
N GLU A 115 0.17 1.45 9.99
CA GLU A 115 0.52 0.11 9.49
C GLU A 115 -0.60 -0.90 9.74
N ALA A 116 -1.20 -0.86 10.92
CA ALA A 116 -2.32 -1.73 11.28
C ALA A 116 -3.55 -1.44 10.41
N ALA A 117 -3.87 -0.17 10.14
CA ALA A 117 -4.96 0.22 9.25
C ALA A 117 -4.70 -0.25 7.81
N LEU A 118 -3.53 0.02 7.26
CA LEU A 118 -3.13 -0.40 5.91
C LEU A 118 -3.15 -1.94 5.76
N GLY A 119 -2.72 -2.67 6.79
CA GLY A 119 -2.74 -4.14 6.82
C GLY A 119 -4.14 -4.76 6.72
N ARG A 120 -5.20 -4.01 7.04
CA ARG A 120 -6.59 -4.46 6.87
C ARG A 120 -6.96 -4.65 5.40
N PHE A 121 -6.39 -3.86 4.49
CA PHE A 121 -6.61 -4.05 3.05
C PHE A 121 -6.15 -5.43 2.58
N GLY A 122 -4.91 -5.83 2.90
CA GLY A 122 -4.40 -7.15 2.54
C GLY A 122 -5.23 -8.28 3.13
N THR A 123 -5.68 -8.12 4.37
CA THR A 123 -6.52 -9.10 5.07
C THR A 123 -7.88 -9.27 4.41
N SER A 124 -8.49 -8.16 3.98
CA SER A 124 -9.77 -8.12 3.26
C SER A 124 -9.68 -8.91 1.93
N PHE A 125 -8.63 -8.67 1.15
CA PHE A 125 -8.41 -9.40 -0.10
C PHE A 125 -8.12 -10.90 0.12
N ARG A 126 -7.37 -11.26 1.17
CA ARG A 126 -7.15 -12.68 1.53
C ARG A 126 -8.45 -13.36 1.91
N HIS A 127 -9.28 -12.69 2.72
CA HIS A 127 -10.60 -13.20 3.11
C HIS A 127 -11.49 -13.43 1.87
N ALA A 128 -11.54 -12.46 0.97
CA ALA A 128 -12.25 -12.59 -0.30
C ALA A 128 -11.71 -13.74 -1.16
N SER A 129 -10.38 -13.92 -1.24
CA SER A 129 -9.76 -15.05 -1.96
C SER A 129 -10.18 -16.40 -1.37
N THR A 130 -10.16 -16.54 -0.05
CA THR A 130 -10.63 -17.75 0.64
C THR A 130 -12.09 -18.06 0.34
N LYS A 131 -12.97 -17.05 0.36
CA LYS A 131 -14.38 -17.23 0.00
C LYS A 131 -14.56 -17.54 -1.49
N ALA A 132 -13.81 -16.87 -2.38
CA ALA A 132 -13.84 -17.11 -3.82
C ALA A 132 -13.49 -18.57 -4.16
N ARG A 133 -12.51 -19.16 -3.48
CA ARG A 133 -12.13 -20.58 -3.62
C ARG A 133 -13.29 -21.55 -3.32
N LYS A 134 -14.25 -21.15 -2.48
CA LYS A 134 -15.41 -21.96 -2.11
C LYS A 134 -16.61 -21.80 -3.04
N LEU A 135 -16.57 -20.87 -4.01
CA LEU A 135 -17.68 -20.66 -4.92
C LEU A 135 -17.94 -21.87 -5.82
N PRO A 136 -19.20 -22.25 -6.06
CA PRO A 136 -19.55 -23.33 -6.97
C PRO A 136 -19.22 -22.93 -8.41
N THR A 137 -18.76 -23.88 -9.23
CA THR A 137 -18.50 -23.66 -10.66
C THR A 137 -19.49 -24.40 -11.57
N ASN A 138 -20.28 -25.31 -11.02
CA ASN A 138 -21.31 -26.08 -11.71
C ASN A 138 -22.64 -25.32 -11.91
N ASN A 139 -22.79 -24.14 -11.31
CA ASN A 139 -23.98 -23.30 -11.45
C ASN A 139 -23.57 -21.85 -11.72
N ARG A 140 -23.83 -21.39 -12.94
CA ARG A 140 -23.47 -20.04 -13.41
C ARG A 140 -24.10 -18.93 -12.56
N GLN A 141 -25.37 -19.09 -12.19
CA GLN A 141 -26.08 -18.09 -11.40
C GLN A 141 -25.50 -17.99 -9.99
N ALA A 142 -25.26 -19.13 -9.34
CA ALA A 142 -24.66 -19.17 -8.01
C ALA A 142 -23.23 -18.60 -8.01
N PHE A 143 -22.43 -18.91 -9.03
CA PHE A 143 -21.10 -18.33 -9.21
C PHE A 143 -21.17 -16.80 -9.34
N SER A 144 -22.00 -16.30 -10.26
CA SER A 144 -22.15 -14.87 -10.52
C SER A 144 -22.61 -14.11 -9.27
N SER A 145 -23.66 -14.59 -8.61
CA SER A 145 -24.16 -14.00 -7.36
C SER A 145 -23.09 -14.04 -6.25
N GLY A 146 -22.33 -15.13 -6.16
CA GLY A 146 -21.22 -15.25 -5.22
C GLY A 146 -20.12 -14.22 -5.48
N VAL A 147 -19.66 -14.07 -6.72
CA VAL A 147 -18.67 -13.06 -7.11
C VAL A 147 -19.17 -11.65 -6.81
N THR A 148 -20.43 -11.34 -7.14
CA THR A 148 -21.02 -10.02 -6.83
C THR A 148 -21.06 -9.76 -5.32
N SER A 149 -21.44 -10.76 -4.51
CA SER A 149 -21.42 -10.64 -3.05
C SER A 149 -20.02 -10.37 -2.52
N LEU A 150 -19.01 -11.09 -3.03
CA LEU A 150 -17.62 -10.87 -2.63
C LEU A 150 -17.12 -9.48 -3.01
N GLY A 151 -17.49 -8.98 -4.18
CA GLY A 151 -17.19 -7.61 -4.57
C GLY A 151 -17.75 -6.58 -3.58
N LYS A 152 -19.01 -6.77 -3.14
CA LYS A 152 -19.64 -5.90 -2.13
C LYS A 152 -18.96 -6.00 -0.77
N ASP A 153 -18.59 -7.20 -0.33
CA ASP A 153 -17.84 -7.41 0.92
C ASP A 153 -16.53 -6.63 0.89
N VAL A 154 -15.75 -6.78 -0.20
CA VAL A 154 -14.47 -6.06 -0.37
C VAL A 154 -14.69 -4.55 -0.35
N VAL A 155 -15.65 -4.02 -1.10
CA VAL A 155 -15.95 -2.57 -1.11
C VAL A 155 -16.31 -2.07 0.29
N THR A 156 -17.09 -2.85 1.05
CA THR A 156 -17.49 -2.51 2.43
C THR A 156 -16.29 -2.51 3.37
N GLU A 157 -15.44 -3.53 3.30
CA GLU A 157 -14.22 -3.63 4.12
C GLU A 157 -13.21 -2.51 3.78
N LEU A 158 -13.07 -2.15 2.50
CA LEU A 158 -12.23 -1.03 2.05
C LEU A 158 -12.78 0.31 2.58
N ALA A 159 -14.09 0.54 2.51
CA ALA A 159 -14.72 1.76 3.02
C ALA A 159 -14.53 1.89 4.55
N ALA A 160 -14.75 0.80 5.30
CA ALA A 160 -14.52 0.77 6.74
C ALA A 160 -13.04 1.05 7.09
N THR A 161 -12.10 0.64 6.25
CA THR A 161 -10.68 0.96 6.43
C THR A 161 -10.40 2.44 6.10
N GLY A 162 -11.07 3.01 5.10
CA GLY A 162 -11.08 4.45 4.84
C GLY A 162 -11.48 5.27 6.07
N ASP A 163 -12.54 4.87 6.77
CA ASP A 163 -12.99 5.52 8.01
C ASP A 163 -11.93 5.46 9.13
N VAL A 164 -11.12 4.39 9.17
CA VAL A 164 -10.01 4.30 10.13
C VAL A 164 -8.96 5.36 9.82
N PHE A 165 -8.61 5.61 8.56
CA PHE A 165 -7.67 6.69 8.21
C PHE A 165 -8.21 8.07 8.59
N THR A 166 -9.49 8.33 8.38
CA THR A 166 -10.14 9.58 8.82
C THR A 166 -9.96 9.77 10.33
N LYS A 167 -10.27 8.73 11.12
CA LYS A 167 -10.11 8.76 12.59
C LYS A 167 -8.65 8.90 13.03
N LEU A 168 -7.70 8.33 12.29
CA LEU A 168 -6.27 8.52 12.57
C LEU A 168 -5.85 9.96 12.38
N GLY A 169 -6.27 10.60 11.28
CA GLY A 169 -6.02 12.02 11.04
C GLY A 169 -6.62 12.92 12.14
N GLU A 170 -7.80 12.57 12.64
CA GLU A 170 -8.43 13.29 13.75
C GLU A 170 -7.71 13.11 15.09
N ARG A 171 -7.21 11.90 15.36
CA ARG A 171 -6.52 11.54 16.61
C ARG A 171 -5.10 12.11 16.68
N PHE A 172 -4.39 12.16 15.55
CA PHE A 172 -2.99 12.59 15.46
C PHE A 172 -2.87 13.95 14.75
N LYS A 173 -3.67 14.92 15.19
CA LYS A 173 -3.61 16.30 14.67
C LYS A 173 -2.26 16.94 15.02
N ASP A 174 -1.40 17.00 14.02
CA ASP A 174 -0.13 17.71 14.07
C ASP A 174 -0.06 18.67 12.87
N LYS A 175 0.37 19.92 13.11
CA LYS A 175 0.38 20.98 12.10
C LYS A 175 1.40 20.70 11.00
N ASP A 176 2.57 20.19 11.36
CA ASP A 176 3.66 19.96 10.42
C ASP A 176 3.33 18.75 9.54
N LEU A 177 2.79 17.68 10.14
CA LEU A 177 2.30 16.53 9.39
C LEU A 177 1.12 16.89 8.47
N SER A 178 0.18 17.71 8.95
CA SER A 178 -0.96 18.16 8.16
C SER A 178 -0.51 18.98 6.95
N ASN A 179 0.44 19.90 7.14
CA ASN A 179 1.02 20.69 6.06
C ASN A 179 1.76 19.81 5.06
N ALA A 180 2.61 18.88 5.55
CA ALA A 180 3.35 17.94 4.72
C ALA A 180 2.41 17.12 3.83
N THR A 181 1.36 16.54 4.41
CA THR A 181 0.37 15.74 3.67
C THR A 181 -0.41 16.59 2.67
N LYS A 182 -0.84 17.80 3.05
CA LYS A 182 -1.60 18.70 2.17
C LYS A 182 -0.79 19.19 0.97
N ASN A 183 0.49 19.47 1.18
CA ASN A 183 1.37 20.02 0.15
C ASN A 183 1.98 18.94 -0.75
N GLN A 184 1.91 17.67 -0.35
CA GLN A 184 2.51 16.56 -1.07
C GLN A 184 1.68 16.16 -2.31
N PRO A 185 2.19 16.33 -3.56
CA PRO A 185 1.45 16.01 -4.78
C PRO A 185 1.00 14.54 -4.91
N ALA A 186 1.67 13.61 -4.23
CA ALA A 186 1.25 12.22 -4.18
C ALA A 186 -0.05 12.04 -3.37
N CYS A 187 -0.23 12.78 -2.27
CA CYS A 187 -1.44 12.68 -1.42
C CYS A 187 -2.66 13.27 -2.12
N GLN A 188 -2.48 14.37 -2.85
CA GLN A 188 -3.57 15.04 -3.58
C GLN A 188 -4.21 14.15 -4.66
N ARG A 189 -3.45 13.20 -5.21
CA ARG A 189 -3.91 12.26 -6.24
C ARG A 189 -4.55 11.00 -5.68
N VAL A 190 -4.43 10.75 -4.37
CA VAL A 190 -5.08 9.62 -3.70
C VAL A 190 -6.51 9.99 -3.28
N SER A 191 -6.78 11.28 -3.04
CA SER A 191 -8.09 11.82 -2.64
C SER A 191 -9.00 12.23 -3.81
N GLY A 192 -8.62 11.96 -5.06
CA GLY A 192 -9.32 12.37 -6.28
C GLY A 192 -9.97 11.22 -7.03
#